data_AF-G1MQB2-F1
#
_entry.id   AF-G1MQB2-F1
#
_cell.length_a   1.000
_cell.length_b   1.000
_cell.length_c   1.000
_cell.angle_alpha   90.00
_cell.angle_beta   90.00
_cell.angle_gamma   90.00
#
_symmetry.space_group_name_H-M   'P 1'
#
loop_
_entity.id
_entity.type
_entity.pdbx_description
1 polymer ?
#
loop_
_entity_poly.entity_id
_entity_poly.type
_entity_poly.pdbx_seq_one_letter_code
_entity_poly.pdbx_strand_id
1 'polypeptide(L)'
;MGCRCPQLEQAITCSGGEKKLLLVLNKIDLVPKENLEKWLNYLKKEFPTVAFKSATLLKDRNMETLSRRRTRIDLSRHTESFGSGCLMKLLQEYGRTQNKAIQVGLVGFPNVGKSSIINSIKKDRVCDVGPARGVTKSMQVVRIDKQMRILDSPSIVADPTNSAVTLALRSIIHTGELCSVNMIKAVDAILNHCNKQQVMMFYSIPDFKNTEELLSLLAQKRGMLKKGGVPDIENTAKSLLCDWTGAKISYHSEPPASRIVPPYLTEDKIAEMQRGFNLKKLEEGNSSTVQALKYPSPASSIVFQSAGMTNGKIVKNKVVEEEESEWEDLETSHEDEDFMETDDDQDSIEEEKEENNVKEDGRTQMTGNAELGMGQTGRADSENEIAENELGNSLPLSLDKTAGEDDAYDFNTDYM
;
A
#
# COMPACT_ATOMS: atom_id res chain seq x y z
N MET A 1 -18.80 7.55 4.13
CA MET A 1 -18.97 8.96 3.72
C MET A 1 -17.78 9.87 4.03
N GLY A 2 -17.01 9.62 5.10
CA GLY A 2 -15.91 10.53 5.51
C GLY A 2 -14.94 10.92 4.39
N CYS A 3 -14.53 10.01 3.52
CA CYS A 3 -13.54 10.31 2.49
C CYS A 3 -14.05 11.15 1.30
N ARG A 4 -15.32 11.60 1.31
CA ARG A 4 -15.88 12.48 0.28
C ARG A 4 -15.82 13.94 0.71
N CYS A 5 -15.51 14.83 -0.23
CA CYS A 5 -15.40 16.26 -0.01
C CYS A 5 -16.51 17.01 -0.75
N PRO A 6 -17.56 17.49 -0.05
CA PRO A 6 -18.71 18.11 -0.71
C PRO A 6 -18.32 19.42 -1.41
N GLN A 7 -17.35 20.18 -0.88
CA GLN A 7 -16.87 21.41 -1.51
C GLN A 7 -16.23 21.14 -2.88
N LEU A 8 -15.52 20.02 -3.02
CA LEU A 8 -14.88 19.65 -4.29
C LEU A 8 -15.92 19.20 -5.31
N GLU A 9 -16.84 18.33 -4.87
CA GLU A 9 -17.92 17.85 -5.73
C GLU A 9 -18.79 19.01 -6.21
N GLN A 10 -19.11 19.97 -5.33
CA GLN A 10 -19.82 21.18 -5.68
C GLN A 10 -19.02 22.05 -6.66
N ALA A 11 -17.72 22.25 -6.43
CA ALA A 11 -16.89 23.03 -7.33
C ALA A 11 -16.85 22.45 -8.75
N ILE A 12 -16.74 21.13 -8.88
CA ILE A 12 -16.73 20.46 -10.19
C ILE A 12 -18.10 20.52 -10.84
N THR A 13 -19.15 20.18 -10.09
CA THR A 13 -20.54 20.18 -10.61
C THR A 13 -21.04 21.58 -10.99
N CYS A 14 -20.55 22.63 -10.32
CA CYS A 14 -20.92 24.01 -10.63
C CYS A 14 -19.97 24.70 -11.61
N SER A 15 -18.85 24.07 -12.01
CA SER A 15 -17.89 24.68 -12.93
C SER A 15 -18.42 24.85 -14.36
N GLY A 16 -19.57 24.25 -14.69
CA GLY A 16 -20.22 24.37 -16.01
C GLY A 16 -19.44 23.73 -17.17
N GLY A 17 -18.29 23.10 -16.90
CA GLY A 17 -17.47 22.42 -17.90
C GLY A 17 -17.87 20.95 -18.13
N GLU A 18 -17.25 20.31 -19.12
CA GLU A 18 -17.47 18.91 -19.49
C GLU A 18 -16.90 17.89 -18.48
N LYS A 19 -16.45 18.33 -17.30
CA LYS A 19 -15.80 17.49 -16.30
C LYS A 19 -16.81 16.51 -15.68
N LYS A 20 -16.49 15.22 -15.75
CA LYS A 20 -17.29 14.15 -15.14
C LYS A 20 -16.68 13.67 -13.83
N LEU A 21 -17.55 13.32 -12.89
CA LEU A 21 -17.17 12.74 -11.60
C LEU A 21 -17.38 11.23 -11.60
N LEU A 22 -16.32 10.50 -11.28
CA LEU A 22 -16.31 9.05 -11.08
C LEU A 22 -15.84 8.76 -9.66
N LEU A 23 -16.60 7.97 -8.90
CA LEU A 23 -16.18 7.54 -7.57
C LEU A 23 -15.38 6.23 -7.67
N VAL A 24 -14.25 6.18 -6.97
CA VAL A 24 -13.46 4.96 -6.81
C VAL A 24 -13.47 4.59 -5.33
N LEU A 25 -14.14 3.49 -5.00
CA LEU A 25 -14.15 2.93 -3.66
C LEU A 25 -12.92 2.01 -3.51
N ASN A 26 -11.83 2.56 -2.96
CA ASN A 26 -10.58 1.82 -2.75
C ASN A 26 -10.55 1.07 -1.40
N LYS A 27 -9.59 0.14 -1.25
CA LYS A 27 -9.36 -0.68 -0.05
C LYS A 27 -10.54 -1.59 0.32
N ILE A 28 -11.21 -2.12 -0.70
CA ILE A 28 -12.38 -2.99 -0.55
C ILE A 28 -12.08 -4.33 0.13
N ASP A 29 -10.81 -4.70 0.25
CA ASP A 29 -10.31 -5.85 1.00
C ASP A 29 -10.38 -5.70 2.52
N LEU A 30 -10.60 -4.48 3.03
CA LEU A 30 -10.67 -4.20 4.48
C LEU A 30 -12.10 -4.19 5.03
N VAL A 31 -13.11 -4.48 4.20
CA VAL A 31 -14.52 -4.34 4.56
C VAL A 31 -15.27 -5.65 4.26
N PRO A 32 -16.21 -6.10 5.11
CA PRO A 32 -17.02 -7.28 4.80
C PRO A 32 -17.79 -7.14 3.48
N LYS A 33 -17.98 -8.26 2.77
CA LYS A 33 -18.66 -8.31 1.47
C LYS A 33 -20.03 -7.64 1.48
N GLU A 34 -20.87 -8.00 2.44
CA GLU A 34 -22.24 -7.48 2.57
C GLU A 34 -22.25 -5.96 2.71
N ASN A 35 -21.31 -5.41 3.47
CA ASN A 35 -21.21 -3.96 3.67
C ASN A 35 -20.72 -3.26 2.38
N LEU A 36 -19.78 -3.86 1.65
CA LEU A 36 -19.33 -3.34 0.36
C LEU A 36 -20.48 -3.25 -0.65
N GLU A 37 -21.30 -4.30 -0.78
CA GLU A 37 -22.47 -4.31 -1.66
C GLU A 37 -23.49 -3.22 -1.28
N LYS A 38 -23.75 -3.02 0.03
CA LYS A 38 -24.58 -1.92 0.52
C LYS A 38 -24.02 -0.55 0.12
N TRP A 39 -22.71 -0.32 0.24
CA TRP A 39 -22.08 0.93 -0.17
C TRP A 39 -22.14 1.17 -1.68
N LEU A 40 -21.88 0.14 -2.50
CA LEU A 40 -21.98 0.26 -3.95
C LEU A 40 -23.41 0.63 -4.37
N ASN A 41 -24.41 -0.01 -3.77
CA ASN A 41 -25.83 0.29 -4.02
C ASN A 41 -26.24 1.69 -3.57
N TYR A 42 -25.60 2.23 -2.53
CA TYR A 42 -25.83 3.60 -2.07
C TYR A 42 -25.21 4.62 -3.03
N LEU A 43 -23.91 4.47 -3.33
CA LEU A 43 -23.12 5.44 -4.08
C LEU A 43 -23.46 5.48 -5.56
N LYS A 44 -23.83 4.34 -6.17
CA LYS A 44 -24.22 4.28 -7.60
C LYS A 44 -25.42 5.16 -7.94
N LYS A 45 -26.26 5.49 -6.95
CA LYS A 45 -27.40 6.40 -7.10
C LYS A 45 -26.96 7.86 -7.27
N GLU A 46 -25.75 8.23 -6.84
CA GLU A 46 -25.24 9.59 -6.95
C GLU A 46 -24.26 9.74 -8.10
N PHE A 47 -23.28 8.84 -8.19
CA PHE A 47 -22.24 8.88 -9.21
C PHE A 47 -21.86 7.46 -9.64
N PRO A 48 -21.38 7.26 -10.89
CA PRO A 48 -20.79 5.99 -11.28
C PRO A 48 -19.67 5.64 -10.29
N THR A 49 -19.70 4.42 -9.75
CA THR A 49 -18.81 4.00 -8.67
C THR A 49 -18.11 2.69 -9.02
N VAL A 50 -16.78 2.66 -8.95
CA VAL A 50 -15.94 1.49 -9.19
C VAL A 50 -15.40 0.95 -7.86
N ALA A 51 -15.56 -0.34 -7.62
CA ALA A 51 -14.88 -1.03 -6.52
C ALA A 51 -13.42 -1.33 -6.92
N PHE A 52 -12.46 -0.93 -6.08
CA PHE A 52 -11.04 -1.06 -6.38
C PHE A 52 -10.23 -1.58 -5.20
N LYS A 53 -9.29 -2.47 -5.49
CA LYS A 53 -8.21 -2.86 -4.57
C LYS A 53 -6.88 -2.59 -5.26
N SER A 54 -6.06 -1.73 -4.65
CA SER A 54 -4.71 -1.45 -5.13
C SER A 54 -3.75 -2.59 -4.76
N ALA A 55 -2.82 -2.93 -5.65
CA ALA A 55 -1.73 -3.84 -5.32
C ALA A 55 -0.79 -3.18 -4.29
N THR A 56 -0.41 -3.91 -3.25
CA THR A 56 0.44 -3.38 -2.16
C THR A 56 1.93 -3.61 -2.42
N LEU A 57 2.25 -4.53 -3.33
CA LEU A 57 3.61 -4.92 -3.69
C LEU A 57 3.68 -5.05 -5.21
N LEU A 58 4.05 -3.97 -5.88
CA LEU A 58 4.70 -4.14 -7.18
C LEU A 58 6.11 -4.63 -6.86
N LYS A 59 6.45 -5.82 -7.38
CA LYS A 59 7.75 -6.45 -7.14
C LYS A 59 8.83 -5.47 -7.59
N ASP A 60 9.65 -4.97 -6.67
CA ASP A 60 10.96 -4.45 -7.05
C ASP A 60 11.68 -5.60 -7.76
N ARG A 61 12.10 -5.40 -9.03
CA ARG A 61 12.83 -6.41 -9.82
C ARG A 61 14.09 -6.96 -9.11
N ASN A 62 14.58 -6.29 -8.07
CA ASN A 62 15.81 -6.62 -7.34
C ASN A 62 15.61 -7.34 -5.99
N MET A 63 14.37 -7.62 -5.55
CA MET A 63 14.11 -8.14 -4.19
C MET A 63 13.72 -9.63 -4.14
N GLU A 64 14.33 -10.48 -4.96
CA GLU A 64 14.13 -11.94 -4.85
C GLU A 64 15.00 -12.59 -3.76
N THR A 65 16.04 -11.93 -3.26
CA THR A 65 17.03 -12.58 -2.37
C THR A 65 16.80 -12.42 -0.86
N LEU A 66 15.93 -11.51 -0.39
CA LEU A 66 15.82 -11.20 1.06
C LEU A 66 14.53 -11.69 1.74
N SER A 67 13.55 -12.22 1.00
CA SER A 67 12.19 -12.49 1.53
C SER A 67 12.03 -13.86 2.24
N ARG A 68 13.07 -14.69 2.36
CA ARG A 68 12.93 -16.03 3.01
C ARG A 68 12.86 -16.00 4.53
N ARG A 69 13.00 -14.85 5.22
CA ARG A 69 13.20 -14.82 6.68
C ARG A 69 12.25 -13.96 7.53
N ARG A 70 11.16 -13.39 7.00
CA ARG A 70 10.19 -12.66 7.86
C ARG A 70 8.77 -13.20 7.70
N THR A 71 8.35 -13.95 8.72
CA THR A 71 6.96 -14.19 9.17
C THR A 71 5.95 -14.68 8.13
N ARG A 72 5.37 -15.88 8.38
CA ARG A 72 4.17 -16.41 7.72
C ARG A 72 2.94 -15.52 8.01
N ILE A 73 2.92 -14.30 7.52
CA ILE A 73 1.72 -13.46 7.40
C ILE A 73 1.18 -13.74 5.99
N ASP A 74 -0.13 -14.03 5.90
CA ASP A 74 -0.88 -14.38 4.68
C ASP A 74 -0.55 -13.46 3.49
N LEU A 75 0.49 -13.82 2.74
CA LEU A 75 1.04 -13.06 1.61
C LEU A 75 0.06 -12.97 0.43
N SER A 76 -1.04 -13.74 0.46
CA SER A 76 -2.05 -13.78 -0.60
C SER A 76 -2.90 -12.51 -0.68
N ARG A 77 -2.95 -11.71 0.40
CA ARG A 77 -3.76 -10.48 0.42
C ARG A 77 -3.12 -9.31 -0.32
N HIS A 78 -1.83 -9.35 -0.66
CA HIS A 78 -1.08 -8.13 -1.02
C HIS A 78 -0.61 -8.02 -2.47
N THR A 79 -0.75 -9.06 -3.28
CA THR A 79 -0.11 -9.12 -4.62
C THR A 79 -1.04 -8.75 -5.78
N GLU A 80 -2.35 -8.97 -5.65
CA GLU A 80 -3.28 -8.76 -6.77
C GLU A 80 -4.11 -7.48 -6.61
N SER A 81 -4.11 -6.66 -7.65
CA SER A 81 -5.03 -5.53 -7.82
C SER A 81 -6.36 -6.02 -8.38
N PHE A 82 -7.48 -5.53 -7.87
CA PHE A 82 -8.80 -5.81 -8.41
C PHE A 82 -9.48 -4.50 -8.82
N GLY A 83 -10.35 -4.58 -9.82
CA GLY A 83 -11.06 -3.42 -10.37
C GLY A 83 -10.26 -2.57 -11.37
N SER A 84 -8.95 -2.79 -11.53
CA SER A 84 -8.10 -2.07 -12.51
C SER A 84 -8.57 -2.25 -13.95
N GLY A 85 -8.89 -3.48 -14.35
CA GLY A 85 -9.45 -3.75 -15.68
C GLY A 85 -10.84 -3.13 -15.90
N CYS A 86 -11.69 -3.10 -14.86
CA CYS A 86 -13.01 -2.47 -14.93
C CYS A 86 -12.89 -0.95 -15.12
N LEU A 87 -12.06 -0.30 -14.29
CA LEU A 87 -11.78 1.13 -14.37
C LEU A 87 -11.18 1.50 -15.73
N MET A 88 -10.21 0.74 -16.22
CA MET A 88 -9.57 0.99 -17.52
C MET A 88 -10.58 0.91 -18.67
N LYS A 89 -11.38 -0.16 -18.72
CA LYS A 89 -12.41 -0.32 -19.76
C LYS A 89 -13.41 0.82 -19.74
N LEU A 90 -13.84 1.24 -18.54
CA LEU A 90 -14.79 2.36 -18.38
C LEU A 90 -14.21 3.67 -18.91
N LEU A 91 -12.96 3.99 -18.57
CA LEU A 91 -12.29 5.21 -19.00
C LEU A 91 -12.01 5.20 -20.51
N GLN A 92 -11.57 4.07 -21.07
CA GLN A 92 -11.33 3.93 -22.50
C GLN A 92 -12.62 4.03 -23.32
N GLU A 93 -13.73 3.44 -22.86
CA GLU A 93 -15.04 3.60 -23.51
C GLU A 93 -15.51 5.06 -23.47
N TYR A 94 -15.30 5.75 -22.35
CA TYR A 94 -15.60 7.17 -22.24
C TYR A 94 -14.75 8.02 -23.21
N GLY A 95 -13.44 7.76 -23.28
CA GLY A 95 -12.53 8.45 -24.22
C GLY A 95 -12.92 8.24 -25.68
N ARG A 96 -13.30 7.02 -26.06
CA ARG A 96 -13.84 6.72 -27.41
C ARG A 96 -15.12 7.50 -27.71
N THR A 97 -16.00 7.63 -26.71
CA THR A 97 -17.26 8.39 -26.86
C THR A 97 -17.01 9.88 -27.09
N GLN A 98 -15.95 10.43 -26.50
CA GLN A 98 -15.56 11.84 -26.68
C GLN A 98 -14.68 12.08 -27.92
N ASN A 99 -14.23 11.00 -28.59
CA ASN A 99 -13.30 11.04 -29.73
C ASN A 99 -12.04 11.90 -29.49
N LYS A 100 -11.55 11.94 -28.24
CA LYS A 100 -10.42 12.76 -27.80
C LYS A 100 -9.59 12.01 -26.77
N ALA A 101 -8.32 12.36 -26.67
CA ALA A 101 -7.50 11.91 -25.55
C ALA A 101 -8.06 12.48 -24.24
N ILE A 102 -8.22 11.63 -23.24
CA ILE A 102 -8.81 12.00 -21.96
C ILE A 102 -7.73 12.23 -20.91
N GLN A 103 -8.04 13.16 -20.02
CA GLN A 103 -7.20 13.51 -18.90
C GLN A 103 -7.98 13.31 -17.60
N VAL A 104 -7.48 12.44 -16.72
CA VAL A 104 -8.18 11.98 -15.52
C VAL A 104 -7.44 12.43 -14.28
N GLY A 105 -8.02 13.33 -13.50
CA GLY A 105 -7.47 13.76 -12.22
C GLY A 105 -7.91 12.85 -11.06
N LEU A 106 -6.96 12.30 -10.30
CA LEU A 106 -7.24 11.59 -9.07
C LEU A 106 -7.20 12.56 -7.89
N VAL A 107 -8.33 12.74 -7.23
CA VAL A 107 -8.51 13.68 -6.12
C VAL A 107 -9.02 12.97 -4.86
N GLY A 108 -8.58 13.43 -3.69
CA GLY A 108 -9.02 12.86 -2.42
C GLY A 108 -8.15 13.21 -1.24
N PHE A 109 -8.57 12.75 -0.06
CA PHE A 109 -7.84 12.93 1.19
C PHE A 109 -6.52 12.15 1.21
N PRO A 110 -5.65 12.38 2.21
CA PRO A 110 -4.42 11.63 2.40
C PRO A 110 -4.71 10.15 2.68
N ASN A 111 -3.78 9.28 2.29
CA ASN A 111 -3.80 7.83 2.56
C ASN A 111 -5.03 7.05 2.07
N VAL A 112 -5.85 7.65 1.20
CA VAL A 112 -6.93 6.93 0.48
C VAL A 112 -6.38 6.03 -0.65
N GLY A 113 -5.11 6.18 -1.01
CA GLY A 113 -4.42 5.35 -2.00
C GLY A 113 -4.45 5.88 -3.44
N LYS A 114 -4.45 7.20 -3.65
CA LYS A 114 -4.44 7.83 -4.99
C LYS A 114 -3.29 7.32 -5.86
N SER A 115 -2.06 7.50 -5.41
CA SER A 115 -0.85 7.06 -6.09
C SER A 115 -0.78 5.53 -6.22
N SER A 116 -1.32 4.79 -5.25
CA SER A 116 -1.42 3.31 -5.31
C SER A 116 -2.38 2.84 -6.41
N ILE A 117 -3.47 3.57 -6.68
CA ILE A 117 -4.37 3.28 -7.80
C ILE A 117 -3.63 3.46 -9.12
N ILE A 118 -2.85 4.54 -9.28
CA ILE A 118 -2.06 4.80 -10.50
C ILE A 118 -1.09 3.66 -10.76
N ASN A 119 -0.30 3.30 -9.75
CA ASN A 119 0.66 2.22 -9.86
C ASN A 119 -0.02 0.88 -10.20
N SER A 120 -1.19 0.62 -9.63
CA SER A 120 -1.97 -0.60 -9.93
C SER A 120 -2.53 -0.63 -11.35
N ILE A 121 -2.88 0.54 -11.90
CA ILE A 121 -3.36 0.67 -13.29
C ILE A 121 -2.20 0.53 -14.27
N LYS A 122 -1.07 1.18 -14.00
CA LYS A 122 0.15 1.10 -14.82
C LYS A 122 0.83 -0.26 -14.71
N LYS A 123 0.58 -0.99 -13.62
CA LYS A 123 1.28 -2.23 -13.20
C LYS A 123 2.78 -2.01 -12.97
N ASP A 124 3.16 -0.77 -12.67
CA ASP A 124 4.53 -0.36 -12.41
C ASP A 124 4.57 0.75 -11.36
N ARG A 125 5.70 0.85 -10.64
CA ARG A 125 5.88 1.78 -9.53
C ARG A 125 6.33 3.14 -10.08
N VAL A 126 5.38 3.91 -10.59
CA VAL A 126 5.62 5.26 -11.13
C VAL A 126 5.54 6.33 -10.04
N CYS A 127 4.54 6.24 -9.18
CA CYS A 127 4.34 7.20 -8.10
C CYS A 127 4.87 6.67 -6.77
N ASP A 128 5.48 7.54 -5.98
CA ASP A 128 5.85 7.19 -4.61
C ASP A 128 4.63 6.92 -3.74
N VAL A 129 4.72 5.84 -2.97
CA VAL A 129 3.66 5.38 -2.07
C VAL A 129 4.25 5.08 -0.69
N GLY A 130 3.51 5.45 0.35
CA GLY A 130 3.92 5.18 1.71
C GLY A 130 2.80 5.47 2.71
N PRO A 131 2.94 4.99 3.97
CA PRO A 131 2.00 5.27 5.04
C PRO A 131 2.09 6.71 5.54
N ALA A 132 3.18 7.41 5.27
CA ALA A 132 3.36 8.83 5.61
C ALA A 132 2.44 9.73 4.77
N ARG A 133 1.95 10.83 5.35
CA ARG A 133 1.18 11.84 4.60
C ARG A 133 2.12 12.75 3.82
N GLY A 134 1.63 13.26 2.69
CA GLY A 134 2.36 14.23 1.88
C GLY A 134 3.53 13.62 1.11
N VAL A 135 3.45 12.31 0.79
CA VAL A 135 4.37 11.66 -0.15
C VAL A 135 4.27 12.36 -1.51
N THR A 136 3.07 12.47 -2.06
CA THR A 136 2.79 13.32 -3.22
C THR A 136 2.71 14.79 -2.79
N LYS A 137 3.77 15.55 -3.06
CA LYS A 137 3.86 17.00 -2.76
C LYS A 137 3.43 17.88 -3.93
N SER A 138 3.79 17.49 -5.14
CA SER A 138 3.46 18.20 -6.39
C SER A 138 2.48 17.39 -7.23
N MET A 139 1.79 18.08 -8.14
CA MET A 139 0.99 17.43 -9.17
C MET A 139 1.91 16.82 -10.22
N GLN A 140 1.63 15.59 -10.64
CA GLN A 140 2.40 14.87 -11.65
C GLN A 140 1.46 14.22 -12.67
N VAL A 141 1.90 14.13 -13.93
CA VAL A 141 1.13 13.53 -15.02
C VAL A 141 1.75 12.18 -15.36
N VAL A 142 0.95 11.12 -15.29
CA VAL A 142 1.36 9.76 -15.64
C VAL A 142 0.64 9.34 -16.92
N ARG A 143 1.41 9.05 -17.96
CA ARG A 143 0.90 8.51 -19.23
C ARG A 143 0.60 7.02 -19.08
N ILE A 144 -0.68 6.67 -19.20
CA ILE A 144 -1.11 5.27 -19.10
C ILE A 144 -1.10 4.61 -20.48
N ASP A 145 -1.74 5.26 -21.46
CA ASP A 145 -1.74 4.87 -22.86
C ASP A 145 -1.64 6.11 -23.78
N LYS A 146 -1.72 5.92 -25.11
CA LYS A 146 -1.63 7.03 -26.07
C LYS A 146 -2.81 8.02 -25.99
N GLN A 147 -3.94 7.59 -25.43
CA GLN A 147 -5.21 8.33 -25.39
C GLN A 147 -5.63 8.72 -23.96
N MET A 148 -4.86 8.35 -22.93
CA MET A 148 -5.21 8.52 -21.52
C MET A 148 -4.01 8.94 -20.68
N ARG A 149 -4.15 10.10 -20.03
CA ARG A 149 -3.22 10.63 -19.02
C ARG A 149 -3.92 10.70 -17.67
N ILE A 150 -3.26 10.26 -16.61
CA ILE A 150 -3.76 10.39 -15.23
C ILE A 150 -2.92 11.43 -14.49
N LEU A 151 -3.57 12.34 -13.76
CA LEU A 151 -2.90 13.28 -12.86
C LEU A 151 -2.98 12.76 -11.43
N ASP A 152 -1.82 12.58 -10.80
CA ASP A 152 -1.75 12.43 -9.35
C ASP A 152 -1.74 13.83 -8.74
N SER A 153 -2.74 14.13 -7.92
CA SER A 153 -2.83 15.41 -7.22
C SER A 153 -2.41 15.27 -5.75
N PRO A 154 -1.83 16.34 -5.15
CA PRO A 154 -1.61 16.37 -3.71
C PRO A 154 -2.94 16.21 -2.96
N SER A 155 -2.85 15.73 -1.72
CA SER A 155 -4.04 15.38 -0.95
C SER A 155 -4.80 16.60 -0.45
N ILE A 156 -6.12 16.53 -0.43
CA ILE A 156 -6.99 17.58 0.11
C ILE A 156 -6.77 17.69 1.63
N VAL A 157 -6.62 18.91 2.13
CA VAL A 157 -6.49 19.19 3.57
C VAL A 157 -7.89 19.31 4.17
N ALA A 158 -8.15 18.55 5.24
CA ALA A 158 -9.40 18.66 5.98
C ALA A 158 -9.48 20.00 6.73
N ASP A 159 -10.66 20.61 6.74
CA ASP A 159 -10.93 21.84 7.48
C ASP A 159 -10.92 21.58 9.01
N PRO A 160 -10.31 22.44 9.85
CA PRO A 160 -10.31 22.27 11.31
C PRO A 160 -11.71 22.35 11.95
N THR A 161 -12.73 22.84 11.23
CA THR A 161 -14.12 22.86 11.70
C THR A 161 -14.79 21.48 11.71
N ASN A 162 -14.14 20.46 11.11
CA ASN A 162 -14.65 19.09 11.16
C ASN A 162 -14.62 18.51 12.59
N SER A 163 -15.40 17.45 12.81
CA SER A 163 -15.44 16.77 14.12
C SER A 163 -14.08 16.19 14.53
N ALA A 164 -13.85 16.05 15.84
CA ALA A 164 -12.59 15.56 16.38
C ALA A 164 -12.20 14.18 15.82
N VAL A 165 -13.15 13.26 15.66
CA VAL A 165 -12.93 11.92 15.07
C VAL A 165 -12.50 11.98 13.61
N THR A 166 -13.08 12.92 12.87
CA THR A 166 -12.86 13.17 11.45
C THR A 166 -11.46 13.76 11.22
N LEU A 167 -11.03 14.61 12.13
CA LEU A 167 -9.65 15.09 12.19
C LEU A 167 -8.71 13.96 12.62
N ALA A 168 -9.02 13.20 13.67
CA ALA A 168 -8.19 12.10 14.19
C ALA A 168 -7.83 11.04 13.13
N LEU A 169 -8.82 10.57 12.37
CA LEU A 169 -8.60 9.57 11.32
C LEU A 169 -7.81 10.10 10.12
N ARG A 170 -7.71 11.43 9.96
CA ARG A 170 -6.96 12.07 8.86
C ARG A 170 -5.66 12.69 9.30
N SER A 171 -5.53 13.03 10.59
CA SER A 171 -4.35 13.57 11.23
C SER A 171 -3.37 12.45 11.49
N ILE A 172 -2.72 11.98 10.43
CA ILE A 172 -1.57 11.10 10.62
C ILE A 172 -0.40 12.01 10.95
N ILE A 173 0.11 11.75 12.15
CA ILE A 173 1.17 12.43 12.89
C ILE A 173 2.28 12.85 11.93
N HIS A 174 2.51 14.17 11.80
CA HIS A 174 3.77 14.64 11.25
C HIS A 174 4.86 14.25 12.26
N THR A 175 5.90 13.57 11.81
CA THR A 175 7.05 13.16 12.62
C THR A 175 7.91 14.34 13.11
N GLY A 176 7.51 15.59 12.85
CA GLY A 176 8.35 16.77 13.05
C GLY A 176 7.88 17.75 14.11
N GLU A 177 6.64 18.25 14.08
CA GLU A 177 6.33 19.50 14.80
C GLU A 177 4.95 19.50 15.48
N LEU A 178 5.03 19.74 16.80
CA LEU A 178 4.02 20.30 17.71
C LEU A 178 2.54 19.98 17.45
N CYS A 179 2.04 18.96 18.14
CA CYS A 179 0.81 19.03 18.95
C CYS A 179 0.77 17.82 19.89
N SER A 180 1.40 17.93 21.05
CA SER A 180 1.18 17.01 22.20
C SER A 180 -0.26 17.06 22.74
N VAL A 181 -1.06 18.00 22.23
CA VAL A 181 -2.47 18.24 22.52
C VAL A 181 -3.27 17.80 21.29
N ASN A 182 -4.00 16.69 21.20
CA ASN A 182 -4.41 15.68 22.17
C ASN A 182 -4.50 14.31 21.46
N MET A 183 -3.40 13.56 21.35
CA MET A 183 -3.46 12.19 20.78
C MET A 183 -4.46 11.33 21.57
N ILE A 184 -4.52 11.52 22.88
CA ILE A 184 -5.48 10.86 23.75
C ILE A 184 -6.92 11.24 23.39
N LYS A 185 -7.25 12.52 23.15
CA LYS A 185 -8.60 12.91 22.72
C LYS A 185 -8.93 12.44 21.30
N ALA A 186 -7.94 12.31 20.42
CA ALA A 186 -8.13 11.73 19.10
C ALA A 186 -8.51 10.25 19.20
N VAL A 187 -7.83 9.50 20.07
CA VAL A 187 -8.17 8.11 20.39
C VAL A 187 -9.56 8.03 21.04
N ASP A 188 -9.85 8.90 22.01
CA ASP A 188 -11.14 8.98 22.69
C ASP A 188 -12.29 9.20 21.69
N ALA A 189 -12.11 10.14 20.76
CA ALA A 189 -13.07 10.41 19.69
C ALA A 189 -13.27 9.19 18.76
N ILE A 190 -12.23 8.39 18.49
CA ILE A 190 -12.38 7.15 17.71
C ILE A 190 -13.18 6.11 18.52
N LEU A 191 -12.81 5.90 19.79
CA LEU A 191 -13.45 4.91 20.66
C LEU A 191 -14.94 5.19 20.87
N ASN A 192 -15.32 6.46 21.03
CA ASN A 192 -16.72 6.88 21.16
C ASN A 192 -17.57 6.57 19.92
N HIS A 193 -16.93 6.35 18.76
CA HIS A 193 -17.58 5.98 17.50
C HIS A 193 -17.47 4.48 17.19
N CYS A 194 -16.93 3.67 18.09
CA CYS A 194 -16.72 2.23 17.89
C CYS A 194 -17.50 1.40 18.91
N ASN A 195 -17.79 0.15 18.54
CA ASN A 195 -18.27 -0.81 19.53
C ASN A 195 -17.12 -1.24 20.46
N LYS A 196 -17.27 -0.93 21.76
CA LYS A 196 -16.31 -1.27 22.82
C LYS A 196 -15.93 -2.76 22.84
N GLN A 197 -16.90 -3.66 22.70
CA GLN A 197 -16.67 -5.12 22.75
C GLN A 197 -15.78 -5.59 21.60
N GLN A 198 -15.96 -5.03 20.40
CA GLN A 198 -15.14 -5.37 19.24
C GLN A 198 -13.70 -4.87 19.40
N VAL A 199 -13.52 -3.68 19.97
CA VAL A 199 -12.19 -3.14 20.30
C VAL A 199 -11.49 -4.03 21.34
N MET A 200 -12.21 -4.45 22.38
CA MET A 200 -11.68 -5.36 23.40
C MET A 200 -11.23 -6.70 22.80
N MET A 201 -12.06 -7.29 21.94
CA MET A 201 -11.77 -8.57 21.29
C MET A 201 -10.58 -8.46 20.33
N PHE A 202 -10.53 -7.40 19.51
CA PHE A 202 -9.44 -7.18 18.55
C PHE A 202 -8.08 -7.03 19.25
N TYR A 203 -8.02 -6.18 20.29
CA TYR A 203 -6.79 -5.99 21.06
C TYR A 203 -6.57 -7.08 22.12
N SER A 204 -7.52 -7.98 22.32
CA SER A 204 -7.57 -9.00 23.39
C SER A 204 -7.15 -8.42 24.75
N ILE A 205 -7.89 -7.41 25.17
CA ILE A 205 -7.72 -6.67 26.42
C ILE A 205 -8.99 -6.82 27.27
N PRO A 206 -8.89 -6.70 28.61
CA PRO A 206 -10.04 -6.75 29.49
C PRO A 206 -10.92 -5.49 29.34
N ASP A 207 -12.04 -5.48 30.07
CA ASP A 207 -12.92 -4.32 30.12
C ASP A 207 -12.20 -3.09 30.67
N PHE A 208 -12.48 -1.92 30.10
CA PHE A 208 -11.84 -0.65 30.46
C PHE A 208 -12.90 0.44 30.62
N LYS A 209 -12.71 1.39 31.53
CA LYS A 209 -13.65 2.49 31.77
C LYS A 209 -13.36 3.69 30.88
N ASN A 210 -12.08 4.03 30.76
CA ASN A 210 -11.62 5.25 30.11
C ASN A 210 -10.55 4.96 29.05
N THR A 211 -10.35 5.92 28.14
CA THR A 211 -9.31 5.87 27.11
C THR A 211 -7.90 5.69 27.70
N GLU A 212 -7.60 6.29 28.84
CA GLU A 212 -6.30 6.13 29.51
C GLU A 212 -6.06 4.71 30.05
N GLU A 213 -7.11 4.07 30.56
CA GLU A 213 -7.05 2.69 31.06
C GLU A 213 -6.83 1.72 29.89
N LEU A 214 -7.55 1.92 28.79
CA LEU A 214 -7.33 1.19 27.54
C LEU A 214 -5.86 1.27 27.10
N LEU A 215 -5.32 2.49 27.04
CA LEU A 215 -3.94 2.72 26.60
C LEU A 215 -2.93 2.10 27.56
N SER A 216 -3.19 2.14 28.86
CA SER A 216 -2.34 1.50 29.87
C SER A 216 -2.31 -0.02 29.74
N LEU A 217 -3.47 -0.66 29.57
CA LEU A 217 -3.59 -2.10 29.35
C LEU A 217 -2.92 -2.52 28.03
N LEU A 218 -3.10 -1.73 26.97
CA LEU A 218 -2.48 -2.01 25.68
C LEU A 218 -0.96 -1.82 25.73
N ALA A 219 -0.48 -0.81 26.46
CA ALA A 219 0.94 -0.55 26.67
C ALA A 219 1.62 -1.71 27.43
N GLN A 220 0.99 -2.19 28.51
CA GLN A 220 1.47 -3.37 29.25
C GLN A 220 1.52 -4.61 28.36
N LYS A 221 0.46 -4.87 27.60
CA LYS A 221 0.40 -6.02 26.68
C LYS A 221 1.47 -5.97 25.59
N ARG A 222 1.82 -4.77 25.10
CA ARG A 222 2.84 -4.56 24.06
C ARG A 222 4.25 -4.38 24.60
N GLY A 223 4.44 -4.36 25.93
CA GLY A 223 5.73 -4.03 26.55
C GLY A 223 6.18 -2.59 26.30
N MET A 224 5.27 -1.67 25.99
CA MET A 224 5.55 -0.25 25.78
C MET A 224 5.61 0.48 27.13
N LEU A 225 6.71 0.28 27.86
CA LEU A 225 6.92 0.83 29.19
C LEU A 225 8.06 1.85 29.17
N LYS A 226 7.89 2.93 29.93
CA LYS A 226 8.95 3.89 30.26
C LYS A 226 9.87 3.31 31.33
N LYS A 227 10.96 4.03 31.61
CA LYS A 227 11.86 3.71 32.74
C LYS A 227 11.04 3.59 34.03
N GLY A 228 11.32 2.55 34.82
CA GLY A 228 10.58 2.25 36.04
C GLY A 228 9.29 1.44 35.84
N GLY A 229 9.05 0.88 34.64
CA GLY A 229 7.91 -0.01 34.38
C GLY A 229 6.57 0.71 34.20
N VAL A 230 6.58 2.04 34.10
CA VAL A 230 5.37 2.85 33.92
C VAL A 230 4.89 2.76 32.46
N PRO A 231 3.61 2.46 32.18
CA PRO A 231 3.08 2.42 30.82
C PRO A 231 3.27 3.71 30.01
N ASP A 232 3.71 3.58 28.75
CA ASP A 232 3.90 4.72 27.84
C ASP A 232 2.62 5.07 27.05
N ILE A 233 1.73 5.79 27.70
CA ILE A 233 0.41 6.17 27.15
C ILE A 233 0.52 6.92 25.82
N GLU A 234 1.48 7.84 25.68
CA GLU A 234 1.61 8.68 24.48
C GLU A 234 2.04 7.88 23.26
N ASN A 235 3.10 7.08 23.39
CA ASN A 235 3.57 6.27 22.27
C ASN A 235 2.59 5.14 21.94
N THR A 236 1.90 4.60 22.94
CA THR A 236 0.80 3.65 22.70
C THR A 236 -0.37 4.31 21.99
N ALA A 237 -0.73 5.56 22.32
CA ALA A 237 -1.76 6.31 21.59
C ALA A 237 -1.37 6.55 20.13
N LYS A 238 -0.11 6.94 19.87
CA LYS A 238 0.42 7.07 18.49
C LYS A 238 0.34 5.74 17.74
N SER A 239 0.80 4.66 18.37
CA SER A 239 0.78 3.33 17.79
C SER A 239 -0.64 2.86 17.47
N LEU A 240 -1.60 3.13 18.36
CA LEU A 240 -3.01 2.84 18.13
C LEU A 240 -3.55 3.65 16.95
N LEU A 241 -3.30 4.97 16.88
CA LEU A 241 -3.71 5.80 15.74
C LEU A 241 -3.09 5.32 14.41
N CYS A 242 -1.84 4.86 14.43
CA CYS A 242 -1.20 4.21 13.28
C CYS A 242 -1.88 2.89 12.90
N ASP A 243 -2.28 2.07 13.88
CA ASP A 243 -3.02 0.82 13.63
C ASP A 243 -4.38 1.11 12.96
N TRP A 244 -5.09 2.17 13.38
CA TRP A 244 -6.37 2.62 12.82
C TRP A 244 -6.25 3.26 11.44
N THR A 245 -5.15 3.94 11.14
CA THR A 245 -4.96 4.61 9.85
C THR A 245 -4.22 3.73 8.83
N GLY A 246 -3.59 2.65 9.30
CA GLY A 246 -2.90 1.64 8.52
C GLY A 246 -3.81 0.50 8.05
N ALA A 247 -3.19 -0.61 7.64
CA ALA A 247 -3.88 -1.80 7.13
C ALA A 247 -4.17 -2.87 8.20
N LYS A 248 -3.83 -2.59 9.47
CA LYS A 248 -3.89 -3.60 10.55
C LYS A 248 -5.29 -3.77 11.11
N ILE A 249 -6.02 -2.67 11.29
CA ILE A 249 -7.40 -2.70 11.79
C ILE A 249 -8.35 -2.67 10.61
N SER A 250 -9.20 -3.69 10.53
CA SER A 250 -10.37 -3.69 9.67
C SER A 250 -11.52 -3.03 10.43
N TYR A 251 -11.98 -1.88 9.94
CA TYR A 251 -13.17 -1.23 10.44
C TYR A 251 -14.01 -0.67 9.29
N HIS A 252 -15.31 -0.57 9.49
CA HIS A 252 -16.22 -0.11 8.46
C HIS A 252 -17.39 0.68 9.04
N SER A 253 -17.84 1.68 8.30
CA SER A 253 -19.13 2.33 8.55
C SER A 253 -20.21 1.69 7.70
N GLU A 254 -21.46 1.76 8.16
CA GLU A 254 -22.62 1.42 7.35
C GLU A 254 -23.13 2.62 6.56
N PRO A 255 -23.71 2.42 5.37
CA PRO A 255 -24.37 3.51 4.64
C PRO A 255 -25.63 3.96 5.39
N PRO A 256 -25.99 5.26 5.34
CA PRO A 256 -27.23 5.75 5.92
C PRO A 256 -28.45 5.02 5.35
N ALA A 257 -29.44 4.72 6.20
CA ALA A 257 -30.66 4.02 5.81
C ALA A 257 -31.48 4.82 4.77
N SER A 258 -31.47 6.16 4.89
CA SER A 258 -32.10 7.06 3.92
C SER A 258 -31.06 7.70 3.01
N ARG A 259 -31.45 7.91 1.75
CA ARG A 259 -30.66 8.67 0.79
C ARG A 259 -30.75 10.15 1.17
N ILE A 260 -29.65 10.69 1.68
CA ILE A 260 -29.52 12.12 1.96
C ILE A 260 -28.70 12.69 0.81
N VAL A 261 -29.40 13.23 -0.20
CA VAL A 261 -28.74 13.86 -1.34
C VAL A 261 -28.23 15.24 -0.91
N PRO A 262 -26.93 15.54 -1.09
CA PRO A 262 -26.40 16.87 -0.83
C PRO A 262 -27.13 17.95 -1.63
N PRO A 263 -27.29 19.19 -1.11
CA PRO A 263 -28.08 20.23 -1.75
C PRO A 263 -27.54 20.68 -3.12
N TYR A 264 -26.27 20.40 -3.42
CA TYR A 264 -25.66 20.72 -4.72
C TYR A 264 -25.93 19.67 -5.81
N LEU A 265 -26.44 18.48 -5.46
CA LEU A 265 -26.78 17.40 -6.38
C LEU A 265 -28.29 17.39 -6.64
N THR A 266 -28.68 17.90 -7.80
CA THR A 266 -30.03 17.71 -8.34
C THR A 266 -30.09 16.43 -9.18
N GLU A 267 -31.28 15.88 -9.40
CA GLU A 267 -31.45 14.68 -10.24
C GLU A 267 -30.90 14.88 -11.65
N ASP A 268 -31.08 16.09 -12.22
CA ASP A 268 -30.54 16.45 -13.53
C ASP A 268 -29.01 16.38 -13.56
N LYS A 269 -28.35 16.91 -12.53
CA LYS A 269 -26.88 16.88 -12.40
C LYS A 269 -26.38 15.44 -12.25
N ILE A 270 -27.10 14.60 -11.52
CA ILE A 270 -26.77 13.18 -11.37
C ILE A 270 -26.88 12.48 -12.73
N ALA A 271 -27.98 12.68 -13.46
CA ALA A 271 -28.17 12.13 -14.79
C ALA A 271 -27.08 12.62 -15.76
N GLU A 272 -26.69 13.89 -15.65
CA GLU A 272 -25.63 14.46 -16.44
C GLU A 272 -24.26 13.83 -16.15
N MET A 273 -23.97 13.54 -14.88
CA MET A 273 -22.71 12.90 -14.46
C MET A 273 -22.66 11.42 -14.82
N GLN A 274 -23.80 10.75 -14.88
CA GLN A 274 -23.92 9.36 -15.32
C GLN A 274 -23.90 9.20 -16.85
N ARG A 275 -24.24 10.26 -17.59
CA ARG A 275 -24.24 10.25 -19.06
C ARG A 275 -22.85 9.96 -19.61
N GLY A 276 -22.77 9.02 -20.55
CA GLY A 276 -21.53 8.62 -21.21
C GLY A 276 -20.81 7.44 -20.54
N PHE A 277 -21.29 6.97 -19.39
CA PHE A 277 -20.78 5.76 -18.75
C PHE A 277 -21.71 4.56 -18.96
N ASN A 278 -21.13 3.41 -19.27
CA ASN A 278 -21.88 2.16 -19.36
C ASN A 278 -22.11 1.57 -17.96
N LEU A 279 -23.22 1.96 -17.33
CA LEU A 279 -23.54 1.53 -15.96
C LEU A 279 -23.75 0.01 -15.83
N LYS A 280 -24.27 -0.66 -16.87
CA LYS A 280 -24.47 -2.12 -16.86
C LYS A 280 -23.15 -2.88 -16.78
N LYS A 281 -22.21 -2.54 -17.67
CA LYS A 281 -20.85 -3.12 -17.65
C LYS A 281 -20.11 -2.81 -16.36
N LEU A 282 -20.34 -1.62 -15.79
CA LEU A 282 -19.76 -1.24 -14.51
C LEU A 282 -20.29 -2.12 -13.36
N GLU A 283 -21.60 -2.38 -13.33
CA GLU A 283 -22.19 -3.29 -12.35
C GLU A 283 -21.65 -4.71 -12.50
N GLU A 284 -21.57 -5.24 -13.72
CA GLU A 284 -20.97 -6.56 -14.00
C GLU A 284 -19.51 -6.64 -13.54
N GLY A 285 -18.70 -5.62 -13.84
CA GLY A 285 -17.30 -5.54 -13.42
C GLY A 285 -17.13 -5.44 -11.90
N ASN A 286 -18.02 -4.71 -11.23
CA ASN A 286 -18.06 -4.65 -9.77
C ASN A 286 -18.47 -5.99 -9.17
N SER A 287 -19.48 -6.68 -9.72
CA SER A 287 -19.88 -8.02 -9.25
C SER A 287 -18.74 -9.03 -9.40
N SER A 288 -18.03 -9.02 -10.52
CA SER A 288 -16.84 -9.88 -10.72
C SER A 288 -15.75 -9.56 -9.70
N THR A 289 -15.47 -8.28 -9.47
CA THR A 289 -14.51 -7.82 -8.45
C THR A 289 -14.92 -8.29 -7.06
N VAL A 290 -16.22 -8.20 -6.74
CA VAL A 290 -16.75 -8.61 -5.44
C VAL A 290 -16.68 -10.12 -5.24
N GLN A 291 -16.84 -10.91 -6.30
CA GLN A 291 -16.73 -12.37 -6.21
C GLN A 291 -15.29 -12.86 -6.06
N ALA A 292 -14.33 -12.16 -6.66
CA ALA A 292 -12.93 -12.57 -6.68
C ALA A 292 -12.17 -12.27 -5.37
N LEU A 293 -12.71 -11.40 -4.52
CA LEU A 293 -12.05 -10.94 -3.30
C LEU A 293 -12.31 -11.84 -2.10
N LYS A 294 -11.25 -12.04 -1.31
CA LYS A 294 -11.36 -12.58 0.05
C LYS A 294 -11.65 -11.43 1.02
N TYR A 295 -12.68 -11.59 1.84
CA TYR A 295 -13.14 -10.55 2.77
C TYR A 295 -12.85 -10.91 4.23
N PRO A 296 -12.66 -9.89 5.10
CA PRO A 296 -12.70 -10.11 6.53
C PRO A 296 -14.10 -10.61 6.92
N SER A 297 -14.15 -11.53 7.89
CA SER A 297 -15.42 -11.94 8.47
C SER A 297 -16.06 -10.73 9.19
N PRO A 298 -17.40 -10.62 9.21
CA PRO A 298 -18.07 -9.53 9.94
C PRO A 298 -17.62 -9.41 11.41
N ALA A 299 -17.32 -10.55 12.06
CA ALA A 299 -16.82 -10.59 13.43
C ALA A 299 -15.41 -9.99 13.59
N SER A 300 -14.59 -10.01 12.54
CA SER A 300 -13.22 -9.46 12.55
C SER A 300 -13.14 -7.97 12.23
N SER A 301 -14.25 -7.37 11.81
CA SER A 301 -14.31 -5.96 11.42
C SER A 301 -15.07 -5.13 12.44
N ILE A 302 -14.49 -4.01 12.87
CA ILE A 302 -15.09 -3.12 13.86
C ILE A 302 -16.13 -2.22 13.16
N VAL A 303 -17.34 -2.20 13.68
CA VAL A 303 -18.41 -1.29 13.22
C VAL A 303 -18.10 0.11 13.74
N PHE A 304 -18.09 1.07 12.83
CA PHE A 304 -17.70 2.45 13.08
C PHE A 304 -18.82 3.42 12.69
N GLN A 305 -19.23 4.28 13.63
CA GLN A 305 -20.23 5.30 13.39
C GLN A 305 -19.61 6.49 12.65
N SER A 306 -19.96 6.67 11.38
CA SER A 306 -19.43 7.75 10.55
C SER A 306 -19.98 9.11 10.96
N ALA A 307 -19.11 10.12 11.11
CA ALA A 307 -19.50 11.51 11.35
C ALA A 307 -20.01 12.27 10.10
N GLY A 308 -20.12 11.61 8.95
CA GLY A 308 -20.64 12.19 7.72
C GLY A 308 -19.54 12.51 6.70
N MET A 309 -19.72 13.59 5.93
CA MET A 309 -18.78 14.01 4.87
C MET A 309 -17.63 14.88 5.38
N THR A 310 -16.59 14.92 4.56
CA THR A 310 -15.33 15.68 4.65
C THR A 310 -15.31 17.17 4.31
N ASN A 311 -15.46 18.14 5.21
CA ASN A 311 -15.17 19.53 4.80
C ASN A 311 -13.69 19.70 4.45
N GLY A 312 -13.39 20.08 3.22
CA GLY A 312 -12.02 20.31 2.74
C GLY A 312 -11.70 21.81 2.63
N LYS A 313 -10.47 22.20 2.96
CA LYS A 313 -9.96 23.52 2.63
C LYS A 313 -9.63 23.57 1.14
N ILE A 314 -10.53 24.15 0.36
CA ILE A 314 -10.27 24.46 -1.04
C ILE A 314 -9.83 25.91 -1.10
N VAL A 315 -8.53 26.13 -1.23
CA VAL A 315 -8.01 27.47 -1.52
C VAL A 315 -8.39 27.77 -2.97
N LYS A 316 -9.35 28.68 -3.17
CA LYS A 316 -9.63 29.27 -4.49
C LYS A 316 -8.48 30.22 -4.87
N ASN A 317 -7.26 29.71 -4.99
CA ASN A 317 -6.24 30.48 -5.67
C ASN A 317 -6.64 30.53 -7.14
N LYS A 318 -6.57 31.76 -7.69
CA LYS A 318 -6.87 32.09 -9.09
C LYS A 318 -6.42 30.95 -9.99
N VAL A 319 -7.34 30.41 -10.77
CA VAL A 319 -7.00 29.69 -12.01
C VAL A 319 -6.17 30.69 -12.79
N VAL A 320 -4.85 30.55 -12.76
CA VAL A 320 -4.03 31.17 -13.80
C VAL A 320 -4.38 30.33 -15.01
N GLU A 321 -5.07 30.96 -15.95
CA GLU A 321 -5.11 30.49 -17.33
C GLU A 321 -3.66 30.58 -17.83
N GLU A 322 -2.83 29.60 -17.47
CA GLU A 322 -1.55 29.39 -18.13
C GLU A 322 -1.87 28.58 -19.38
N GLU A 323 -1.57 29.23 -20.50
CA GLU A 323 -1.80 28.78 -21.86
C GLU A 323 -1.27 27.35 -22.09
N GLU A 324 -1.92 26.64 -23.00
CA GLU A 324 -1.66 25.24 -23.38
C GLU A 324 -0.25 24.98 -23.99
N SER A 325 0.71 25.90 -23.87
CA SER A 325 1.96 25.91 -24.65
C SER A 325 3.23 25.48 -23.91
N GLU A 326 3.24 25.28 -22.59
CA GLU A 326 4.50 25.00 -21.84
C GLU A 326 4.55 23.64 -21.10
N TRP A 327 3.80 22.62 -21.54
CA TRP A 327 3.79 21.30 -20.88
C TRP A 327 4.60 20.20 -21.59
N GLU A 328 5.38 20.53 -22.63
CA GLU A 328 6.22 19.54 -23.33
C GLU A 328 7.53 19.18 -22.57
N ASP A 329 7.97 19.99 -21.60
CA ASP A 329 9.30 19.81 -20.97
C ASP A 329 9.30 19.10 -19.59
N LEU A 330 8.25 18.37 -19.23
CA LEU A 330 8.18 17.64 -17.95
C LEU A 330 8.08 16.12 -18.13
N GLU A 331 8.78 15.61 -19.14
CA GLU A 331 9.11 14.19 -19.24
C GLU A 331 10.25 13.85 -18.27
N THR A 332 9.89 13.10 -17.22
CA THR A 332 10.85 12.42 -16.35
C THR A 332 11.71 11.47 -17.18
N SER A 333 13.02 11.69 -17.14
CA SER A 333 14.08 10.84 -17.65
C SER A 333 13.90 9.37 -17.23
N HIS A 334 13.31 8.58 -18.11
CA HIS A 334 13.55 7.16 -18.19
C HIS A 334 13.95 6.88 -19.63
N GLU A 335 15.26 6.80 -19.85
CA GLU A 335 15.83 6.29 -21.08
C GLU A 335 15.26 4.89 -21.30
N ASP A 336 14.39 4.76 -22.29
CA ASP A 336 14.03 3.48 -22.87
C ASP A 336 15.30 2.93 -23.52
N GLU A 337 15.89 1.87 -22.93
CA GLU A 337 16.89 1.06 -23.62
C GLU A 337 16.21 0.41 -24.83
N ASP A 338 16.49 0.96 -26.00
CA ASP A 338 16.13 0.39 -27.29
C ASP A 338 16.67 -1.04 -27.38
N PHE A 339 15.72 -1.96 -27.49
CA PHE A 339 15.92 -3.37 -27.80
C PHE A 339 16.41 -3.46 -29.26
N MET A 340 17.73 -3.45 -29.47
CA MET A 340 18.32 -3.82 -30.75
C MET A 340 18.11 -5.33 -30.96
N GLU A 341 17.20 -5.68 -31.87
CA GLU A 341 17.19 -7.01 -32.50
C GLU A 341 18.50 -7.16 -33.29
N THR A 342 19.43 -7.95 -32.78
CA THR A 342 20.51 -8.53 -33.60
C THR A 342 19.97 -9.78 -34.26
N ASP A 343 19.59 -9.64 -35.54
CA ASP A 343 19.67 -10.71 -36.52
C ASP A 343 21.15 -11.05 -36.71
N ASP A 344 21.54 -12.30 -36.50
CA ASP A 344 22.69 -12.90 -37.19
C ASP A 344 22.58 -14.43 -37.09
N ASP A 345 22.05 -15.03 -38.15
CA ASP A 345 22.23 -16.44 -38.47
C ASP A 345 23.38 -16.58 -39.49
N GLN A 346 24.32 -17.45 -39.12
CA GLN A 346 25.05 -18.42 -39.96
C GLN A 346 26.44 -18.10 -40.58
N ASP A 347 27.41 -18.81 -39.99
CA ASP A 347 28.51 -19.61 -40.55
C ASP A 347 29.51 -19.01 -41.56
N SER A 348 30.79 -18.96 -41.15
CA SER A 348 31.88 -19.52 -41.96
C SER A 348 33.10 -19.89 -41.10
N ILE A 349 33.51 -21.15 -41.26
CA ILE A 349 34.78 -21.75 -40.83
C ILE A 349 35.92 -21.10 -41.63
N GLU A 350 37.07 -20.80 -41.01
CA GLU A 350 38.39 -21.09 -41.59
C GLU A 350 39.53 -20.97 -40.57
N GLU A 351 40.52 -21.83 -40.78
CA GLU A 351 41.65 -22.19 -39.93
C GLU A 351 42.76 -21.13 -39.94
N GLU A 352 43.42 -20.89 -38.81
CA GLU A 352 44.75 -20.25 -38.80
C GLU A 352 45.81 -21.21 -38.25
N LYS A 353 46.75 -21.56 -39.12
CA LYS A 353 48.03 -22.18 -38.78
C LYS A 353 49.10 -21.11 -38.58
N GLU A 354 49.96 -21.44 -37.62
CA GLU A 354 51.23 -20.85 -37.25
C GLU A 354 52.04 -20.21 -38.39
N GLU A 355 52.74 -19.10 -38.09
CA GLU A 355 54.20 -19.10 -38.15
C GLU A 355 54.85 -17.89 -37.44
N ASN A 356 55.82 -18.26 -36.59
CA ASN A 356 57.15 -17.67 -36.40
C ASN A 356 57.39 -16.39 -35.54
N ASN A 357 58.11 -16.70 -34.47
CA ASN A 357 58.89 -15.91 -33.51
C ASN A 357 60.09 -15.17 -34.13
N VAL A 358 60.80 -14.44 -33.23
CA VAL A 358 62.23 -13.98 -33.26
C VAL A 358 62.31 -12.46 -33.56
N LYS A 359 62.82 -11.55 -32.71
CA LYS A 359 63.97 -11.60 -31.77
C LYS A 359 64.04 -10.41 -30.78
N GLU A 360 64.61 -10.71 -29.61
CA GLU A 360 65.59 -9.98 -28.77
C GLU A 360 65.39 -8.51 -28.32
N ASP A 361 65.15 -8.39 -27.00
CA ASP A 361 65.96 -7.70 -25.97
C ASP A 361 66.78 -6.45 -26.31
N GLY A 362 66.59 -5.41 -25.49
CA GLY A 362 67.52 -4.28 -25.42
C GLY A 362 67.11 -3.13 -24.48
N ARG A 363 67.34 -3.32 -23.17
CA ARG A 363 68.01 -2.35 -22.25
C ARG A 363 67.36 -0.96 -22.04
N THR A 364 67.04 -0.59 -20.79
CA THR A 364 67.67 0.50 -19.99
C THR A 364 66.81 0.91 -18.77
N GLN A 365 67.36 0.61 -17.57
CA GLN A 365 67.48 1.39 -16.31
C GLN A 365 66.35 2.38 -15.87
N MET A 366 65.74 2.20 -14.69
CA MET A 366 66.17 2.65 -13.32
C MET A 366 66.06 4.19 -13.17
N THR A 367 65.58 4.83 -12.09
CA THR A 367 65.32 4.52 -10.66
C THR A 367 64.71 5.78 -10.02
N GLY A 368 63.82 5.68 -9.03
CA GLY A 368 64.14 5.79 -7.59
C GLY A 368 63.26 6.90 -6.98
N ASN A 369 62.68 6.85 -5.77
CA ASN A 369 63.04 6.26 -4.47
C ASN A 369 61.73 5.83 -3.74
N ALA A 370 61.61 4.69 -3.03
CA ALA A 370 62.17 4.29 -1.71
C ALA A 370 61.71 5.23 -0.57
N GLU A 371 61.07 4.79 0.52
CA GLU A 371 61.41 3.80 1.57
C GLU A 371 60.15 2.96 1.97
N LEU A 372 60.11 1.65 2.29
CA LEU A 372 60.84 0.69 3.17
C LEU A 372 60.84 1.08 4.67
N GLY A 373 60.62 0.18 5.64
CA GLY A 373 60.69 -1.29 5.67
C GLY A 373 59.70 -1.92 6.67
N MET A 374 59.34 -3.20 6.49
CA MET A 374 60.08 -4.44 6.86
C MET A 374 59.76 -4.86 8.31
N GLY A 375 59.50 -6.13 8.65
CA GLY A 375 59.52 -7.42 7.94
C GLY A 375 58.96 -8.49 8.91
N GLN A 376 58.23 -9.52 8.43
CA GLN A 376 58.74 -10.85 8.01
C GLN A 376 58.93 -11.84 9.19
N THR A 377 58.76 -13.18 9.16
CA THR A 377 58.18 -14.24 8.28
C THR A 377 58.50 -15.60 8.94
N GLY A 378 57.81 -16.68 8.55
CA GLY A 378 58.29 -18.09 8.60
C GLY A 378 57.17 -19.09 8.94
N ARG A 379 56.57 -19.91 8.04
CA ARG A 379 57.04 -21.13 7.30
C ARG A 379 57.59 -22.23 8.24
N ALA A 380 57.30 -23.54 8.14
CA ALA A 380 56.70 -24.40 7.11
C ALA A 380 56.38 -25.84 7.65
N ASP A 381 55.61 -26.60 6.85
CA ASP A 381 55.63 -28.05 6.54
C ASP A 381 55.35 -29.19 7.57
N SER A 382 54.34 -30.03 7.26
CA SER A 382 54.41 -31.48 6.89
C SER A 382 54.00 -32.40 8.07
N GLU A 383 53.35 -33.57 7.98
CA GLU A 383 52.96 -34.52 6.92
C GLU A 383 52.02 -35.61 7.55
N ASN A 384 51.17 -36.26 6.72
CA ASN A 384 50.67 -37.68 6.73
C ASN A 384 49.91 -38.25 7.97
N GLU A 385 48.93 -39.17 7.89
CA GLU A 385 48.61 -40.32 7.01
C GLU A 385 47.14 -40.80 7.33
N ILE A 386 46.25 -41.12 6.35
CA ILE A 386 45.72 -42.47 5.93
C ILE A 386 44.95 -43.25 7.05
N ALA A 387 43.75 -43.85 6.95
CA ALA A 387 42.99 -44.60 5.91
C ALA A 387 41.47 -44.69 6.30
N GLU A 388 40.52 -44.63 5.36
CA GLU A 388 39.71 -45.75 4.79
C GLU A 388 38.52 -46.27 5.66
N ASN A 389 37.26 -46.03 5.21
CA ASN A 389 36.32 -46.96 4.54
C ASN A 389 35.45 -47.75 5.56
N GLU A 390 34.17 -48.09 5.39
CA GLU A 390 33.29 -48.24 4.22
C GLU A 390 31.82 -48.40 4.71
N LEU A 391 30.85 -48.19 3.80
CA LEU A 391 29.49 -48.78 3.64
C LEU A 391 28.63 -49.14 4.89
N GLY A 392 27.33 -48.89 4.96
CA GLY A 392 26.29 -48.69 3.93
C GLY A 392 25.00 -49.44 4.34
N ASN A 393 23.84 -48.87 3.98
CA ASN A 393 22.49 -49.50 3.94
C ASN A 393 21.87 -49.92 5.30
N SER A 394 20.56 -49.91 5.55
CA SER A 394 19.33 -49.57 4.82
C SER A 394 18.16 -49.66 5.84
N LEU A 395 17.10 -48.87 5.64
CA LEU A 395 15.73 -49.00 6.19
C LEU A 395 15.12 -50.41 5.91
N PRO A 396 13.93 -50.87 6.41
CA PRO A 396 12.76 -50.09 6.91
C PRO A 396 11.84 -50.74 8.00
N LEU A 397 10.80 -49.98 8.41
CA LEU A 397 9.40 -50.36 8.73
C LEU A 397 9.06 -51.59 9.63
N SER A 398 8.32 -51.37 10.72
CA SER A 398 6.89 -51.77 10.85
C SER A 398 6.29 -51.57 12.27
N LEU A 399 5.02 -51.15 12.30
CA LEU A 399 4.07 -51.10 13.42
C LEU A 399 3.86 -52.47 14.11
N ASP A 400 3.65 -52.50 15.43
CA ASP A 400 2.36 -52.96 16.02
C ASP A 400 2.19 -52.55 17.51
N LYS A 401 0.92 -52.59 17.92
CA LYS A 401 0.26 -52.15 19.17
C LYS A 401 0.75 -52.80 20.47
N THR A 402 0.55 -52.12 21.61
CA THR A 402 -0.50 -52.43 22.62
C THR A 402 -0.56 -51.36 23.72
N ALA A 403 -1.77 -51.13 24.22
CA ALA A 403 -2.08 -50.29 25.38
C ALA A 403 -1.64 -50.96 26.70
N GLY A 404 -1.20 -50.15 27.65
CA GLY A 404 -0.94 -50.51 29.05
C GLY A 404 -0.79 -49.24 29.88
N GLU A 405 -1.62 -49.11 30.90
CA GLU A 405 -1.76 -48.00 31.84
C GLU A 405 -0.57 -47.88 32.80
N ASP A 406 -0.48 -46.69 33.42
CA ASP A 406 0.14 -46.35 34.70
C ASP A 406 1.67 -46.46 34.86
N ASP A 407 2.32 -45.29 35.00
CA ASP A 407 3.02 -44.95 36.25
C ASP A 407 3.53 -43.49 36.21
N ALA A 408 2.98 -42.66 37.09
CA ALA A 408 3.46 -41.33 37.39
C ALA A 408 4.78 -41.43 38.18
N TYR A 409 5.85 -40.82 37.67
CA TYR A 409 7.14 -40.74 38.36
C TYR A 409 7.48 -39.28 38.69
N ASP A 410 7.49 -39.00 39.99
CA ASP A 410 7.81 -37.74 40.66
C ASP A 410 9.34 -37.67 40.88
N PHE A 411 9.99 -36.67 40.27
CA PHE A 411 11.45 -36.53 40.29
C PHE A 411 11.87 -35.46 41.31
N ASN A 412 12.55 -35.90 42.36
CA ASN A 412 13.72 -35.26 42.99
C ASN A 412 13.68 -33.72 43.06
N THR A 413 13.46 -33.11 44.23
CA THR A 413 14.28 -33.30 45.44
C THR A 413 15.76 -33.40 45.09
N ASP A 414 16.36 -32.28 44.67
CA ASP A 414 17.80 -32.02 44.78
C ASP A 414 18.06 -30.56 44.39
N TYR A 415 17.92 -29.65 45.36
CA TYR A 415 18.77 -28.47 45.49
C TYR A 415 18.73 -28.09 46.98
N MET A 416 19.82 -28.43 47.69
CA MET A 416 20.07 -28.06 49.08
C MET A 416 20.07 -26.56 49.30
#